data_AF-A0A438J3E9-F1
#
_entry.id   AF-A0A438J3E9-F1
#
_cell.length_a   1.000
_cell.length_b   1.000
_cell.length_c   1.000
_cell.angle_alpha   90.00
_cell.angle_beta   90.00
_cell.angle_gamma   90.00
#
_symmetry.space_group_name_H-M   'P 1'
#
loop_
_entity.id
_entity.type
_entity.pdbx_description
1 polymer ?
#
loop_
_entity_poly.entity_id
_entity_poly.type
_entity_poly.pdbx_seq_one_letter_code
_entity_poly.pdbx_strand_id
1 'polypeptide(L)'
;MIVGTDKKIIIIKRLNFKKEAEDVVATAQQLIAEIKLTLQKKEEEVSLLMVCHMKEETQQNMWYLDTGCNNHMHGEKEAFSDLDESFCNSVKFGDNSIISVMGKGKVTIQTKGNSTHTIANVLFVPNLKTNFLSVGQLQEKGYEIFIKDGVCQIQDAKLGLIAQVKITANRMFPLYLHNTAHLCFLEKLKDKAWLWHFHYGNLNFGGLRTLQ
;
A
#
# COMPACT_ATOMS: atom_id res chain seq x y z
N MET A 1 21.16 -44.01 -63.71
CA MET A 1 20.78 -44.58 -62.40
C MET A 1 20.43 -43.42 -61.48
N ILE A 2 19.15 -43.10 -61.35
CA ILE A 2 18.70 -42.12 -60.36
C ILE A 2 18.60 -42.90 -59.05
N VAL A 3 19.52 -42.62 -58.12
CA VAL A 3 19.57 -43.25 -56.80
C VAL A 3 18.31 -42.82 -56.05
N GLY A 4 17.38 -43.75 -55.87
CA GLY A 4 16.11 -43.49 -55.18
C GLY A 4 16.39 -43.17 -53.71
N THR A 5 16.26 -41.89 -53.34
CA THR A 5 16.21 -41.51 -51.93
C THR A 5 14.96 -42.12 -51.31
N ASP A 6 15.17 -43.03 -50.36
CA ASP A 6 14.13 -43.81 -49.70
C ASP A 6 13.12 -42.87 -49.01
N LYS A 7 11.85 -42.92 -49.41
CA LYS A 7 10.78 -42.02 -48.93
C LYS A 7 10.68 -42.01 -47.39
N LYS A 8 11.05 -43.13 -46.74
CA LYS A 8 11.11 -43.25 -45.27
C LYS A 8 12.12 -42.28 -44.64
N ILE A 9 13.29 -42.10 -45.25
CA ILE A 9 14.36 -41.22 -44.71
C ILE A 9 13.95 -39.75 -44.76
N ILE A 10 13.27 -39.34 -45.84
CA ILE A 10 12.78 -37.96 -46.01
C ILE A 10 11.70 -37.65 -44.96
N ILE A 11 10.79 -38.61 -44.69
CA ILE A 11 9.73 -38.45 -43.70
C ILE A 11 10.33 -38.36 -42.29
N ILE A 12 11.29 -39.21 -41.92
CA ILE A 12 11.94 -39.18 -40.60
C ILE A 12 12.70 -37.86 -40.38
N LYS A 13 13.46 -37.40 -41.38
CA LYS A 13 14.13 -36.09 -41.29
C LYS A 13 13.11 -34.96 -41.07
N ARG A 14 12.01 -34.95 -41.84
CA ARG A 14 10.97 -33.92 -41.72
C ARG A 14 10.23 -33.96 -40.38
N LEU A 15 10.00 -35.15 -39.82
CA LEU A 15 9.43 -35.32 -38.48
C LEU A 15 10.38 -34.84 -37.39
N ASN A 16 11.68 -35.13 -37.49
CA ASN A 16 12.69 -34.63 -36.55
C ASN A 16 12.80 -33.10 -36.59
N PHE A 17 12.86 -32.50 -37.78
CA PHE A 17 12.87 -31.03 -37.93
C PHE A 17 11.61 -30.38 -37.34
N LYS A 18 10.44 -31.01 -37.49
CA LYS A 18 9.19 -30.50 -36.91
C LYS A 18 9.22 -30.56 -35.38
N LYS A 19 9.72 -31.66 -34.82
CA LYS A 19 9.86 -31.84 -33.37
C LYS A 19 10.86 -30.84 -32.76
N GLU A 20 12.02 -30.65 -33.40
CA GLU A 20 13.00 -29.63 -32.97
C GLU A 20 12.39 -28.22 -33.01
N ALA A 21 11.59 -27.90 -34.04
CA ALA A 21 10.91 -26.61 -34.12
C ALA A 21 9.86 -26.45 -33.00
N GLU A 22 9.12 -27.50 -32.65
CA GLU A 22 8.14 -27.49 -31.55
C GLU A 22 8.83 -27.30 -30.18
N ASP A 23 9.97 -27.95 -29.94
CA ASP A 23 10.76 -27.82 -28.71
C ASP A 23 11.35 -26.41 -28.55
N VAL A 24 11.82 -25.80 -29.65
CA VAL A 24 12.31 -24.41 -29.67
C VAL A 24 11.18 -23.42 -29.35
N VAL A 25 9.97 -23.64 -29.88
CA VAL A 25 8.80 -22.80 -29.60
C VAL A 25 8.38 -22.92 -28.14
N ALA A 26 8.37 -24.13 -27.57
CA ALA A 26 8.04 -24.33 -26.15
C ALA A 26 9.03 -23.62 -25.22
N THR A 27 10.32 -23.71 -25.52
CA THR A 27 11.38 -23.02 -24.77
C THR A 27 11.23 -21.50 -24.86
N ALA A 28 10.93 -20.97 -26.05
CA ALA A 28 10.70 -19.54 -26.24
C ALA A 28 9.46 -19.04 -25.47
N GLN A 29 8.37 -19.82 -25.43
CA GLN A 29 7.17 -19.48 -24.67
C GLN A 29 7.44 -19.45 -23.15
N GLN A 30 8.24 -20.38 -22.64
CA GLN A 30 8.63 -20.42 -21.24
C GLN A 30 9.51 -19.21 -20.86
N LEU A 31 10.48 -18.86 -21.70
CA LEU A 31 11.32 -17.66 -21.50
C LEU A 31 10.49 -16.36 -21.55
N ILE A 32 9.50 -16.28 -22.44
CA ILE A 32 8.57 -15.13 -22.51
C ILE A 32 7.73 -15.02 -21.23
N ALA A 33 7.29 -16.14 -20.65
CA ALA A 33 6.54 -16.14 -19.40
C ALA A 33 7.42 -15.63 -18.23
N GLU A 34 8.66 -16.08 -18.14
CA GLU A 34 9.64 -15.61 -17.14
C GLU A 34 9.97 -14.12 -17.30
N ILE A 35 10.15 -13.65 -18.54
CA ILE A 35 10.37 -12.23 -18.84
C ILE A 35 9.14 -11.40 -18.47
N LYS A 36 7.91 -11.86 -18.79
CA LYS A 36 6.67 -11.18 -18.38
C LYS A 36 6.55 -11.08 -16.86
N LEU A 37 6.85 -12.17 -16.15
CA LEU A 37 6.77 -12.22 -14.69
C LEU A 37 7.82 -11.30 -14.05
N THR A 38 9.01 -11.19 -14.66
CA THR A 38 10.07 -10.25 -14.26
C THR A 38 9.69 -8.81 -14.57
N LEU A 39 9.08 -8.54 -15.72
CA LEU A 39 8.60 -7.19 -16.09
C LEU A 39 7.44 -6.75 -15.22
N GLN A 40 6.51 -7.65 -14.87
CA GLN A 40 5.39 -7.35 -13.99
C GLN A 40 5.86 -7.08 -12.55
N LYS A 41 6.79 -7.87 -12.03
CA LYS A 41 7.46 -7.58 -10.74
C LYS A 41 8.22 -6.26 -10.79
N LYS A 42 8.88 -5.94 -11.89
CA LYS A 42 9.60 -4.68 -12.06
C LYS A 42 8.66 -3.49 -12.22
N GLU A 43 7.48 -3.66 -12.83
CA GLU A 43 6.42 -2.65 -12.87
C GLU A 43 5.79 -2.44 -11.49
N GLU A 44 5.59 -3.50 -10.69
CA GLU A 44 5.20 -3.40 -9.28
C GLU A 44 6.28 -2.67 -8.46
N GLU A 45 7.56 -3.02 -8.60
CA GLU A 45 8.67 -2.28 -7.96
C GLU A 45 8.77 -0.83 -8.44
N VAL A 46 8.57 -0.56 -9.73
CA VAL A 46 8.62 0.79 -10.32
C VAL A 46 7.40 1.64 -9.94
N SER A 47 6.24 1.02 -9.75
CA SER A 47 5.04 1.70 -9.22
C SER A 47 5.14 2.00 -7.73
N LEU A 48 5.86 1.17 -6.97
CA LEU A 48 6.33 1.48 -5.60
C LEU A 48 7.41 2.59 -5.57
N LEU A 49 8.20 2.75 -6.64
CA LEU A 49 9.33 3.69 -6.73
C LEU A 49 8.97 5.17 -6.90
N MET A 50 7.70 5.58 -6.87
CA MET A 50 7.35 6.97 -7.18
C MET A 50 6.42 7.61 -6.16
N VAL A 51 6.87 7.89 -4.93
CA VAL A 51 6.20 8.90 -4.08
C VAL A 51 6.98 10.21 -4.18
N CYS A 52 6.63 11.03 -5.16
CA CYS A 52 6.82 12.48 -5.16
C CYS A 52 6.07 13.06 -6.35
N HIS A 53 4.84 13.53 -6.12
CA HIS A 53 4.23 14.54 -6.98
C HIS A 53 3.44 15.50 -6.10
N MET A 54 3.99 16.71 -5.99
CA MET A 54 3.37 17.82 -5.28
C MET A 54 2.11 18.23 -6.02
N LYS A 55 0.95 17.80 -5.55
CA LYS A 55 -0.32 18.43 -5.89
C LYS A 55 -1.16 18.55 -4.63
N GLU A 56 -1.32 19.80 -4.20
CA GLU A 56 -2.26 20.30 -3.20
C GLU A 56 -2.33 19.45 -1.92
N GLU A 57 -1.20 19.44 -1.20
CA GLU A 57 -1.03 18.69 0.04
C GLU A 57 -1.66 19.46 1.20
N THR A 58 -2.86 19.05 1.62
CA THR A 58 -3.39 19.46 2.91
C THR A 58 -2.45 18.94 4.01
N GLN A 59 -2.04 19.81 4.94
CA GLN A 59 -1.16 19.46 6.08
C GLN A 59 -1.61 18.18 6.83
N GLN A 60 -2.91 17.91 6.79
CA GLN A 60 -3.62 16.76 7.35
C GLN A 60 -3.08 15.40 6.88
N ASN A 61 -2.63 15.30 5.62
CA ASN A 61 -2.13 14.04 5.03
C ASN A 61 -0.60 13.91 5.13
N MET A 62 0.08 14.90 5.72
CA MET A 62 1.51 14.88 5.91
C MET A 62 1.87 14.17 7.22
N TRP A 63 2.70 13.14 7.12
CA TRP A 63 3.27 12.43 8.27
C TRP A 63 4.78 12.64 8.30
N TYR A 64 5.38 12.71 9.49
CA TYR A 64 6.82 12.79 9.64
C TYR A 64 7.36 11.51 10.26
N LEU A 65 8.31 10.88 9.59
CA LEU A 65 9.03 9.74 10.15
C LEU A 65 9.91 10.23 11.30
N ASP A 66 9.69 9.67 12.48
CA ASP A 66 10.40 10.08 13.68
C ASP A 66 10.92 8.86 14.45
N THR A 67 12.24 8.82 14.64
CA THR A 67 12.94 7.79 15.43
C THR A 67 12.82 8.03 16.93
N GLY A 68 12.52 9.26 17.35
CA GLY A 68 12.30 9.64 18.75
C GLY A 68 10.87 9.45 19.23
N CYS A 69 9.91 9.21 18.32
CA CYS A 69 8.53 8.94 18.69
C CYS A 69 8.33 7.48 19.10
N ASN A 70 7.77 7.26 20.30
CA ASN A 70 7.36 5.93 20.75
C ASN A 70 6.11 5.40 20.03
N ASN A 71 5.24 6.29 19.59
CA ASN A 71 3.97 5.91 18.97
C ASN A 71 3.70 6.72 17.70
N HIS A 72 2.94 6.12 16.77
CA HIS A 72 2.27 6.85 15.71
C HIS A 72 1.23 7.78 16.33
N MET A 73 1.18 9.03 15.89
CA MET A 73 0.25 10.03 16.43
C MET A 73 -0.40 10.82 15.31
N HIS A 74 -1.69 11.08 15.44
CA HIS A 74 -2.46 11.86 14.48
C HIS A 74 -3.34 12.89 15.19
N GLY A 75 -3.42 14.09 14.60
CA GLY A 75 -4.10 15.24 15.20
C GLY A 75 -5.60 15.32 14.95
N GLU A 76 -6.08 14.65 13.91
CA GLU A 76 -7.44 14.77 13.41
C GLU A 76 -8.24 13.51 13.68
N LYS A 77 -9.45 13.68 14.22
CA LYS A 77 -10.30 12.55 14.62
C LYS A 77 -10.87 11.84 13.39
N GLU A 78 -11.20 12.61 12.37
CA GLU A 78 -11.83 12.19 11.11
C GLU A 78 -10.89 11.30 10.28
N ALA A 79 -9.59 11.33 10.58
CA ALA A 79 -8.59 10.51 9.94
C ALA A 79 -8.68 9.02 10.30
N PHE A 80 -9.34 8.68 11.41
CA PHE A 80 -9.39 7.33 11.94
C PHE A 80 -10.55 6.55 11.30
N SER A 81 -10.27 5.37 10.78
CA SER A 81 -11.31 4.43 10.31
C SER A 81 -11.93 3.63 11.44
N ASP A 82 -11.23 3.57 12.57
CA ASP A 82 -11.63 2.95 13.83
C ASP A 82 -10.92 3.69 14.96
N LEU A 83 -11.65 4.11 15.99
CA LEU A 83 -11.11 4.86 17.12
C LEU A 83 -11.77 4.42 18.42
N ASP A 84 -10.97 3.87 19.32
CA ASP A 84 -11.36 3.60 20.69
C ASP A 84 -11.09 4.84 21.55
N GLU A 85 -12.16 5.60 21.83
CA GLU A 85 -12.13 6.80 22.69
C GLU A 85 -12.13 6.46 24.19
N SER A 86 -12.32 5.19 24.57
CA SER A 86 -12.15 4.77 25.97
C SER A 86 -10.68 4.72 26.38
N PHE A 87 -9.78 4.61 25.41
CA PHE A 87 -8.34 4.70 25.62
C PHE A 87 -7.93 6.15 25.90
N CYS A 88 -7.84 6.49 27.19
CA CYS A 88 -7.32 7.76 27.65
C CYS A 88 -5.91 7.56 28.23
N ASN A 89 -4.94 8.32 27.73
CA ASN A 89 -3.56 8.29 28.24
C ASN A 89 -2.93 9.69 28.12
N SER A 90 -1.63 9.79 28.40
CA SER A 90 -0.85 11.00 28.16
C SER A 90 0.47 10.65 27.47
N VAL A 91 0.94 11.56 26.64
CA VAL A 91 2.26 11.49 26.02
C VAL A 91 3.10 12.65 26.52
N LYS A 92 4.37 12.39 26.80
CA LYS A 92 5.35 13.39 27.22
C LYS A 92 6.27 13.70 26.05
N PHE A 93 6.38 14.97 25.69
CA PHE A 93 7.27 15.44 24.63
C PHE A 93 8.67 15.75 25.18
N GLY A 94 9.62 15.97 24.26
CA GLY A 94 11.02 16.26 24.61
C GLY A 94 11.21 17.55 25.43
N ASP A 95 10.25 18.48 25.36
CA ASP A 95 10.20 19.70 26.17
C ASP A 95 9.56 19.51 27.56
N ASN A 96 9.29 18.25 27.94
CA ASN A 96 8.54 17.85 29.13
C ASN A 96 7.06 18.26 29.16
N SER A 97 6.52 18.83 28.08
CA SER A 97 5.08 19.04 27.98
C SER A 97 4.36 17.69 27.95
N ILE A 98 3.18 17.66 28.55
CA ILE A 98 2.33 16.47 28.62
C ILE A 98 1.05 16.81 27.86
N ILE A 99 0.73 16.00 26.87
CA ILE A 99 -0.48 16.14 26.06
C ILE A 99 -1.37 14.91 26.26
N SER A 100 -2.67 15.13 26.38
CA SER A 100 -3.66 14.08 26.51
C SER A 100 -3.82 13.31 25.19
N VAL A 101 -3.83 12.00 25.31
CA VAL A 101 -4.28 11.07 24.27
C VAL A 101 -5.76 10.81 24.51
N MET A 102 -6.60 11.08 23.51
CA MET A 102 -8.06 10.95 23.60
C MET A 102 -8.59 9.73 22.82
N GLY A 103 -7.71 8.86 22.36
CA GLY A 103 -8.10 7.58 21.80
C GLY A 103 -6.95 6.86 21.14
N LYS A 104 -7.20 5.63 20.76
CA LYS A 104 -6.27 4.79 20.00
C LYS A 104 -7.02 4.08 18.90
N GLY A 105 -6.44 4.00 17.72
CA GLY A 105 -7.17 3.51 16.56
C GLY A 105 -6.33 3.13 15.37
N LYS A 106 -7.00 3.08 14.23
CA LYS A 106 -6.46 2.74 12.93
C LYS A 106 -6.68 3.89 11.96
N VAL A 107 -5.66 4.20 11.17
CA VAL A 107 -5.74 5.16 10.07
C VAL A 107 -5.62 4.41 8.76
N THR A 108 -6.56 4.61 7.85
CA THR A 108 -6.54 4.00 6.53
C THR A 108 -5.93 4.96 5.53
N ILE A 109 -4.94 4.48 4.79
CA ILE A 109 -4.19 5.24 3.80
C ILE A 109 -4.29 4.58 2.43
N GLN A 110 -4.33 5.38 1.38
CA GLN A 110 -4.20 4.93 0.00
C GLN A 110 -2.75 5.11 -0.47
N THR A 111 -2.20 4.06 -1.04
CA THR A 111 -0.92 4.09 -1.74
C THR A 111 -1.14 4.21 -3.25
N LYS A 112 -0.07 4.47 -4.00
CA LYS A 112 -0.16 4.53 -5.46
C LYS A 112 -0.52 3.14 -6.00
N GLY A 113 -1.55 3.09 -6.84
CA GLY A 113 -2.16 1.85 -7.33
C GLY A 113 -3.57 1.58 -6.79
N ASN A 114 -4.17 2.50 -6.03
CA ASN A 114 -5.47 2.36 -5.34
C ASN A 114 -5.50 1.25 -4.27
N SER A 115 -4.34 0.70 -3.91
CA SER A 115 -4.19 -0.19 -2.78
C SER A 115 -4.41 0.56 -1.47
N THR A 116 -5.23 -0.03 -0.61
CA THR A 116 -5.58 0.53 0.69
C THR A 116 -4.81 -0.20 1.79
N HIS A 117 -4.08 0.55 2.61
CA HIS A 117 -3.30 0.04 3.74
C HIS A 117 -3.80 0.65 5.04
N THR A 118 -3.46 0.01 6.16
CA THR A 118 -3.88 0.44 7.49
C THR A 118 -2.70 0.61 8.42
N ILE A 119 -2.58 1.79 9.02
CA ILE A 119 -1.66 2.06 10.12
C ILE A 119 -2.42 1.77 11.41
N ALA A 120 -2.11 0.66 12.06
CA ALA A 120 -2.69 0.28 13.34
C ALA A 120 -1.92 0.87 14.53
N ASN A 121 -2.61 0.99 15.68
CA ASN A 121 -2.08 1.50 16.94
C ASN A 121 -1.66 2.98 16.91
N VAL A 122 -2.43 3.80 16.20
CA VAL A 122 -2.23 5.26 16.14
C VAL A 122 -2.91 5.91 17.33
N LEU A 123 -2.21 6.81 18.02
CA LEU A 123 -2.78 7.60 19.10
C LEU A 123 -3.46 8.85 18.53
N PHE A 124 -4.69 9.10 18.96
CA PHE A 124 -5.39 10.35 18.69
C PHE A 124 -4.96 11.39 19.73
N VAL A 125 -4.29 12.44 19.26
CA VAL A 125 -3.80 13.53 20.09
C VAL A 125 -4.42 14.83 19.56
N PRO A 126 -5.49 15.35 20.18
CA PRO A 126 -6.19 16.52 19.65
C PRO A 126 -5.26 17.73 19.57
N ASN A 127 -5.44 18.55 18.53
CA ASN A 127 -4.65 19.76 18.25
C ASN A 127 -3.16 19.51 17.95
N LEU A 128 -2.77 18.25 17.71
CA LEU A 128 -1.42 17.94 17.24
C LEU A 128 -1.22 18.56 15.86
N LYS A 129 -0.28 19.50 15.75
CA LYS A 129 -0.01 20.24 14.50
C LYS A 129 0.69 19.38 13.43
N THR A 130 1.27 18.26 13.83
CA THR A 130 2.16 17.46 12.99
C THR A 130 1.93 15.99 13.30
N ASN A 131 1.57 15.21 12.28
CA ASN A 131 1.37 13.77 12.45
C ASN A 131 2.73 13.06 12.44
N PHE A 132 2.90 12.08 13.33
CA PHE A 132 4.15 11.37 13.49
C PHE A 132 3.99 9.90 13.19
N LEU A 133 4.91 9.35 12.40
CA LEU A 133 5.03 7.93 12.15
C LEU A 133 6.28 7.41 12.88
N SER A 134 6.06 6.83 14.06
CA SER A 134 7.11 6.17 14.83
C SER A 134 7.86 5.11 14.01
N VAL A 135 9.17 5.32 13.84
CA VAL A 135 10.06 4.33 13.21
C VAL A 135 10.18 3.07 14.08
N GLY A 136 10.16 3.22 15.41
CA GLY A 136 10.20 2.08 16.34
C GLY A 136 9.02 1.13 16.14
N GLN A 137 7.80 1.66 16.03
CA GLN A 137 6.62 0.82 15.77
C GLN A 137 6.59 0.19 14.37
N LEU A 138 7.21 0.84 13.38
CA LEU A 138 7.40 0.20 12.06
C LEU A 138 8.36 -0.98 12.19
N GLN A 139 9.48 -0.81 12.88
CA GLN A 139 10.43 -1.90 13.12
C GLN A 139 9.80 -3.06 13.89
N GLU A 140 8.98 -2.79 14.92
CA GLU A 140 8.25 -3.82 15.68
C GLU A 140 7.30 -4.65 14.78
N LYS A 141 6.78 -4.05 13.70
CA LYS A 141 5.94 -4.73 12.71
C LYS A 141 6.74 -5.49 11.64
N GLY A 142 8.08 -5.45 11.71
CA GLY A 142 8.97 -6.16 10.79
C GLY A 142 9.36 -5.37 9.54
N TYR A 143 9.12 -4.05 9.50
CA TYR A 143 9.64 -3.21 8.42
C TYR A 143 11.12 -2.92 8.63
N GLU A 144 11.89 -3.00 7.54
CA GLU A 144 13.29 -2.58 7.51
C GLU A 144 13.37 -1.09 7.18
N ILE A 145 14.19 -0.36 7.92
CA ILE A 145 14.32 1.09 7.80
C ILE A 145 15.78 1.42 7.50
N PHE A 146 16.02 1.99 6.32
CA PHE A 146 17.36 2.38 5.88
C PHE A 146 17.43 3.90 5.74
N ILE A 147 18.31 4.54 6.53
CA ILE A 147 18.56 5.98 6.44
C ILE A 147 20.00 6.19 5.99
N LYS A 148 20.18 6.71 4.77
CA LYS A 148 21.50 6.96 4.20
C LYS A 148 21.43 8.06 3.15
N ASP A 149 22.48 8.88 3.06
CA ASP A 149 22.67 9.90 2.02
C ASP A 149 21.45 10.85 1.86
N GLY A 150 20.82 11.22 2.99
CA GLY A 150 19.66 12.12 3.02
C GLY A 150 18.35 11.48 2.57
N VAL A 151 18.27 10.15 2.52
CA VAL A 151 17.07 9.40 2.14
C VAL A 151 16.73 8.40 3.24
N CYS A 152 15.43 8.31 3.59
CA CYS A 152 14.87 7.27 4.42
C CYS A 152 14.05 6.32 3.55
N GLN A 153 14.32 5.02 3.62
CA GLN A 153 13.58 3.97 2.94
C GLN A 153 12.91 3.05 3.95
N ILE A 154 11.66 2.68 3.68
CA ILE A 154 10.89 1.70 4.42
C ILE A 154 10.68 0.51 3.51
N GLN A 155 11.12 -0.67 3.92
CA GLN A 155 11.00 -1.89 3.15
C GLN A 155 10.25 -2.96 3.96
N ASP A 156 9.47 -3.75 3.25
CA ASP A 156 8.82 -4.95 3.76
C ASP A 156 9.51 -6.16 3.12
N ALA A 157 9.81 -7.19 3.91
CA ALA A 157 10.54 -8.36 3.41
C ALA A 157 9.82 -9.12 2.28
N LYS A 158 8.49 -8.98 2.17
CA LYS A 158 7.66 -9.64 1.15
C LYS A 158 7.29 -8.70 0.00
N LEU A 159 6.95 -7.46 0.34
CA LEU A 159 6.44 -6.47 -0.62
C LEU A 159 7.54 -5.59 -1.22
N GLY A 160 8.77 -5.65 -0.70
CA GLY A 160 9.88 -4.81 -1.14
C GLY A 160 9.77 -3.38 -0.62
N LEU A 161 10.22 -2.41 -1.41
CA LEU A 161 10.23 -0.99 -1.03
C LEU A 161 8.79 -0.46 -0.86
N ILE A 162 8.42 -0.06 0.35
CA ILE A 162 7.10 0.52 0.66
C ILE A 162 7.07 2.02 0.44
N ALA A 163 8.12 2.71 0.91
CA ALA A 163 8.21 4.16 0.81
C ALA A 163 9.67 4.62 0.77
N GLN A 164 9.88 5.74 0.09
CA GLN A 164 11.15 6.44 0.06
C GLN A 164 10.91 7.93 0.26
N VAL A 165 11.62 8.51 1.23
CA VAL A 165 11.44 9.90 1.64
C VAL A 165 12.78 10.62 1.63
N LYS A 166 12.83 11.78 0.98
CA LYS A 166 14.00 12.66 1.03
C LYS A 166 13.93 13.56 2.25
N ILE A 167 15.09 13.79 2.85
CA ILE A 167 15.24 14.74 3.95
C ILE A 167 14.96 16.17 3.46
N THR A 168 14.29 16.96 4.29
CA THR A 168 14.05 18.39 4.07
C THR A 168 15.16 19.26 4.68
N ALA A 169 15.15 20.56 4.38
CA ALA A 169 16.13 21.52 4.91
C ALA A 169 16.18 21.59 6.45
N ASN A 170 15.03 21.35 7.11
CA ASN A 170 14.93 21.23 8.57
C ASN A 170 15.21 19.81 9.09
N ARG A 171 15.83 18.95 8.26
CA ARG A 171 16.28 17.60 8.61
C ARG A 171 15.17 16.63 9.00
N MET A 172 13.98 16.81 8.44
CA MET A 172 12.84 15.92 8.67
C MET A 172 12.58 15.03 7.44
N PHE A 173 11.85 13.93 7.65
CA PHE A 173 11.44 13.01 6.60
C PHE A 173 9.91 13.05 6.42
N PRO A 174 9.39 13.99 5.60
CA PRO A 174 7.97 14.09 5.32
C PRO A 174 7.48 12.99 4.37
N LEU A 175 6.48 12.24 4.81
CA LEU A 175 5.81 11.20 4.04
C LEU A 175 4.34 11.59 3.84
N TYR A 176 3.98 11.84 2.59
CA TYR A 176 2.59 12.11 2.23
C TYR A 176 1.80 10.81 2.13
N LEU A 177 0.75 10.68 2.95
CA LEU A 177 -0.13 9.51 3.00
C LEU A 177 -1.57 9.97 2.79
N HIS A 178 -2.16 9.57 1.67
CA HIS A 178 -3.53 9.98 1.35
C HIS A 178 -4.53 9.26 2.26
N ASN A 179 -5.19 9.98 3.16
CA ASN A 179 -6.19 9.40 4.04
C ASN A 179 -7.50 9.13 3.30
N THR A 180 -8.04 7.91 3.43
CA THR A 180 -9.28 7.49 2.76
C THR A 180 -10.49 7.38 3.67
N ALA A 181 -10.39 7.72 4.96
CA ALA A 181 -11.51 7.62 5.89
C ALA A 181 -12.79 8.31 5.35
N HIS A 182 -12.63 9.48 4.72
CA HIS A 182 -13.72 10.19 4.04
C HIS A 182 -14.25 9.47 2.79
N LEU A 183 -13.38 8.82 2.00
CA LEU A 183 -13.76 8.13 0.77
C LEU A 183 -14.50 6.83 1.06
N CYS A 184 -14.09 6.04 2.06
CA CYS A 184 -14.81 4.82 2.44
C CYS A 184 -16.22 5.11 2.95
N PHE A 185 -16.43 6.22 3.66
CA PHE A 185 -17.77 6.66 4.06
C PHE A 185 -18.60 7.10 2.85
N LEU A 186 -18.03 7.89 1.94
CA LEU A 186 -18.70 8.35 0.73
C LEU A 186 -19.00 7.21 -0.26
N GLU A 187 -18.16 6.18 -0.34
CA GLU A 187 -18.37 5.01 -1.17
C GLU A 187 -19.50 4.13 -0.61
N LYS A 188 -19.58 3.96 0.70
CA LYS A 188 -20.75 3.36 1.36
C LYS A 188 -22.03 4.13 1.06
N LEU A 189 -21.97 5.47 1.00
CA LEU A 189 -23.12 6.30 0.63
C LEU A 189 -23.50 6.23 -0.86
N LYS A 190 -22.65 5.69 -1.75
CA LYS A 190 -23.00 5.46 -3.17
C LYS A 190 -23.84 4.20 -3.37
N ASP A 191 -23.78 3.26 -2.42
CA ASP A 191 -24.65 2.10 -2.41
C ASP A 191 -26.03 2.50 -1.85
N LYS A 192 -27.05 2.45 -2.70
CA LYS A 192 -28.43 2.74 -2.32
C LYS A 192 -28.87 1.91 -1.11
N ALA A 193 -28.41 0.67 -0.96
CA ALA A 193 -28.78 -0.17 0.16
C ALA A 193 -28.31 0.40 1.51
N TRP A 194 -27.13 1.01 1.56
CA TRP A 194 -26.64 1.67 2.76
C TRP A 194 -27.38 2.98 3.04
N LEU A 195 -27.69 3.78 2.01
CA LEU A 195 -28.55 4.97 2.16
C LEU A 195 -29.91 4.62 2.78
N TRP A 196 -30.54 3.54 2.31
CA TRP A 196 -31.82 3.09 2.84
C TRP A 196 -31.70 2.49 4.25
N HIS A 197 -30.59 1.80 4.57
CA HIS A 197 -30.33 1.30 5.91
C HIS A 197 -30.23 2.45 6.92
N PHE A 198 -29.53 3.54 6.59
CA PHE A 198 -29.44 4.72 7.47
C PHE A 198 -30.78 5.47 7.61
N HIS A 199 -31.63 5.45 6.58
CA HIS A 199 -32.96 6.08 6.64
C HIS A 199 -34.00 5.28 7.44
N TYR A 200 -33.98 3.95 7.37
CA TYR A 200 -35.02 3.11 7.98
C TYR A 200 -34.59 2.41 9.27
N GLY A 201 -33.31 2.46 9.64
CA GLY A 201 -32.76 2.09 10.95
C GLY A 201 -32.82 0.61 11.34
N ASN A 202 -33.83 -0.15 10.89
CA ASN A 202 -34.16 -1.49 11.36
C ASN A 202 -34.52 -2.50 10.25
N LEU A 203 -34.47 -2.10 8.97
CA LEU A 203 -34.72 -3.02 7.85
C LEU A 203 -33.44 -3.74 7.44
N ASN A 204 -33.47 -5.07 7.45
CA ASN A 204 -32.35 -5.88 6.98
C ASN A 204 -32.17 -5.74 5.45
N PHE A 205 -30.96 -6.04 4.95
CA PHE A 205 -30.64 -5.94 3.52
C PHE A 205 -31.53 -6.77 2.60
N GLY A 206 -32.18 -7.82 3.12
CA GLY A 206 -33.15 -8.63 2.39
C GLY A 206 -34.44 -7.87 2.10
N GLY A 207 -34.97 -7.12 3.08
CA GLY A 207 -36.18 -6.31 2.93
C GLY A 207 -35.99 -5.10 2.02
N LEU A 208 -34.76 -4.59 1.87
CA LEU A 208 -34.45 -3.48 0.97
C LEU A 208 -34.51 -3.85 -0.52
N ARG A 209 -34.27 -5.13 -0.87
CA ARG A 209 -34.31 -5.59 -2.27
C ARG A 209 -35.73 -5.75 -2.82
N THR A 210 -36.72 -5.81 -1.94
CA THR A 210 -38.13 -5.98 -2.32
C THR A 210 -38.85 -4.66 -2.62
N LEU A 211 -38.18 -3.52 -2.42
CA LEU A 211 -38.70 -2.16 -2.63
C LEU A 211 -38.20 -1.49 -3.92
N GLN A 212 -37.43 -2.20 -4.75
CA GLN A 212 -37.05 -1.78 -6.11
C GLN A 212 -37.98 -2.41 -7.14
#